data_AF-A0A850PY04-F1
#
_entry.id   AF-A0A850PY04-F1
#
_cell.length_a   1.000
_cell.length_b   1.000
_cell.length_c   1.000
_cell.angle_alpha   90.00
_cell.angle_beta   90.00
_cell.angle_gamma   90.00
#
_symmetry.space_group_name_H-M   'P 1'
#
loop_
_entity.id
_entity.type
_entity.pdbx_description
1 polymer ?
#
loop_
_entity_poly.entity_id
_entity_poly.type
_entity_poly.pdbx_seq_one_letter_code
_entity_poly.pdbx_strand_id
1 'polypeptide(L)'
;MKLIAVAALAGGVLAAPLIGVGTGTAVASPTTCDGADCVPYVDFEAQAGAACNQAPRYNFGTDSAGNTLACNSKGQWVSHAPLIGVRTLRSPCTETSSAAQSPDGHPLKCDGGAWSNDFWVMYYG
;
A
#
# COMPACT_ATOMS: atom_id res chain seq x y z
N MET A 1 -3.82 -63.18 -36.93
CA MET A 1 -3.65 -61.70 -36.93
C MET A 1 -4.62 -61.16 -35.89
N LYS A 2 -4.38 -60.17 -35.01
CA LYS A 2 -3.21 -59.43 -34.54
C LYS A 2 -3.77 -58.57 -33.38
N LEU A 3 -3.08 -58.59 -32.23
CA LEU A 3 -3.03 -57.60 -31.12
C LEU A 3 -4.22 -57.39 -30.15
N ILE A 4 -3.86 -57.53 -28.86
CA ILE A 4 -4.51 -57.00 -27.64
C ILE A 4 -4.15 -55.51 -27.51
N ALA A 5 -5.07 -54.68 -26.99
CA ALA A 5 -4.70 -53.44 -26.27
C ALA A 5 -5.79 -53.04 -25.25
N VAL A 6 -5.31 -52.66 -24.06
CA VAL A 6 -6.03 -52.32 -22.82
C VAL A 6 -6.06 -50.79 -22.63
N ALA A 7 -6.93 -50.33 -21.71
CA ALA A 7 -6.96 -49.05 -20.99
C ALA A 7 -8.04 -48.04 -21.49
N ALA A 8 -8.73 -47.26 -20.65
CA ALA A 8 -8.36 -46.77 -19.33
C ALA A 8 -9.58 -46.51 -18.41
N LEU A 9 -9.32 -46.58 -17.10
CA LEU A 9 -10.19 -46.12 -16.00
C LEU A 9 -10.34 -44.60 -16.06
N ALA A 10 -11.57 -44.09 -16.20
CA ALA A 10 -11.88 -42.68 -15.99
C ALA A 10 -12.53 -42.51 -14.61
N GLY A 11 -11.73 -42.12 -13.62
CA GLY A 11 -12.22 -41.65 -12.32
C GLY A 11 -12.75 -40.22 -12.46
N GLY A 12 -14.07 -40.06 -12.38
CA GLY A 12 -14.71 -38.74 -12.33
C GLY A 12 -14.61 -38.16 -10.91
N VAL A 13 -13.86 -37.07 -10.77
CA VAL A 13 -13.75 -36.31 -9.51
C VAL A 13 -15.01 -35.44 -9.37
N LEU A 14 -15.76 -35.64 -8.29
CA LEU A 14 -16.93 -34.83 -7.92
C LEU A 14 -16.47 -33.42 -7.54
N ALA A 15 -16.80 -32.42 -8.36
CA ALA A 15 -16.62 -31.01 -8.01
C ALA A 15 -17.76 -30.57 -7.08
N ALA A 16 -17.44 -30.30 -5.81
CA ALA A 16 -18.36 -29.64 -4.89
C ALA A 16 -18.34 -28.12 -5.15
N PRO A 17 -19.50 -27.44 -5.25
CA PRO A 17 -19.52 -25.99 -5.37
C PRO A 17 -19.19 -25.39 -3.99
N LEU A 18 -18.07 -24.66 -3.91
CA LEU A 18 -17.76 -23.81 -2.77
C LEU A 18 -18.73 -22.62 -2.79
N ILE A 19 -19.80 -22.71 -2.01
CA ILE A 19 -20.72 -21.60 -1.76
C ILE A 19 -20.16 -20.81 -0.57
N GLY A 20 -19.66 -19.60 -0.84
CA GLY A 20 -19.53 -18.55 0.17
C GLY A 20 -18.17 -17.86 0.26
N VAL A 21 -18.09 -16.61 -0.25
CA VAL A 21 -17.37 -15.46 0.34
C VAL A 21 -18.12 -14.19 -0.11
N GLY A 22 -18.27 -13.20 0.79
CA GLY A 22 -19.27 -12.13 0.77
C GLY A 22 -19.33 -11.20 -0.44
N THR A 23 -20.43 -10.45 -0.53
CA THR A 23 -20.72 -9.36 -1.49
C THR A 23 -19.85 -8.12 -1.25
N GLY A 24 -18.55 -8.30 -1.06
CA GLY A 24 -17.60 -7.19 -1.09
C GLY A 24 -17.51 -6.67 -2.51
N THR A 25 -17.93 -5.43 -2.75
CA THR A 25 -17.60 -4.72 -3.98
C THR A 25 -16.09 -4.61 -4.04
N ALA A 26 -15.44 -5.48 -4.82
CA ALA A 26 -14.03 -5.34 -5.14
C ALA A 26 -13.88 -4.03 -5.91
N VAL A 27 -13.45 -2.97 -5.23
CA VAL A 27 -13.06 -1.74 -5.90
C VAL A 27 -11.73 -2.04 -6.57
N ALA A 28 -11.70 -1.97 -7.91
CA ALA A 28 -10.43 -2.01 -8.62
C ALA A 28 -9.65 -0.77 -8.19
N SER A 29 -8.48 -0.96 -7.58
CA SER A 29 -7.55 0.15 -7.37
C SER A 29 -7.29 0.81 -8.73
N PRO A 30 -7.30 2.15 -8.80
CA PRO A 30 -7.01 2.83 -10.05
C PRO A 30 -5.66 2.36 -10.59
N THR A 31 -5.54 2.29 -11.92
CA THR A 31 -4.30 1.81 -12.59
C THR A 31 -3.08 2.64 -12.19
N THR A 32 -3.31 3.88 -11.75
CA THR A 32 -2.34 4.75 -11.10
C THR A 32 -2.92 5.25 -9.78
N CYS A 33 -2.07 5.38 -8.76
CA CYS A 33 -2.47 5.98 -7.48
C CYS A 33 -1.77 7.33 -7.32
N ASP A 34 -2.52 8.41 -7.50
CA ASP A 34 -2.06 9.80 -7.57
C ASP A 34 -2.72 10.70 -6.52
N GLY A 35 -3.14 10.11 -5.40
CA GLY A 35 -3.74 10.80 -4.26
C GLY A 35 -3.59 9.98 -2.99
N ALA A 36 -3.78 10.60 -1.82
CA ALA A 36 -3.67 9.92 -0.53
C ALA A 36 -4.79 8.87 -0.32
N ASP A 37 -5.95 9.07 -0.93
CA ASP A 37 -7.15 8.24 -0.83
C ASP A 37 -6.98 6.83 -1.40
N CYS A 38 -6.07 6.66 -2.37
CA CYS A 38 -5.75 5.36 -2.96
C CYS A 38 -4.51 4.70 -2.35
N VAL A 39 -3.77 5.37 -1.46
CA VAL A 39 -2.55 4.81 -0.87
C VAL A 39 -2.94 3.71 0.13
N PRO A 40 -2.39 2.48 -0.03
CA PRO A 40 -2.71 1.40 0.89
C PRO A 40 -2.29 1.72 2.33
N TYR A 41 -3.17 1.38 3.27
CA TYR A 41 -2.94 1.43 4.71
C TYR A 41 -2.70 2.84 5.30
N VAL A 42 -3.21 3.89 4.64
CA VAL A 42 -3.31 5.22 5.26
C VAL A 42 -4.36 5.19 6.37
N ASP A 43 -4.01 5.70 7.55
CA ASP A 43 -4.95 5.93 8.64
C ASP A 43 -5.74 7.24 8.40
N PHE A 44 -7.00 7.13 8.02
CA PHE A 44 -7.87 8.29 7.74
C PHE A 44 -8.50 8.90 9.01
N GLU A 45 -8.22 8.35 10.19
CA GLU A 45 -8.66 8.88 11.49
C GLU A 45 -7.48 9.48 12.29
N ALA A 46 -6.33 9.64 11.65
CA ALA A 46 -5.13 10.17 12.28
C ALA A 46 -5.36 11.61 12.79
N GLN A 47 -4.83 11.91 13.98
CA GLN A 47 -4.96 13.22 14.60
C GLN A 47 -3.60 13.70 15.11
N ALA A 48 -3.23 14.94 14.79
CA ALA A 48 -1.94 15.49 15.19
C ALA A 48 -1.75 15.43 16.72
N GLY A 49 -0.59 14.94 17.14
CA GLY A 49 -0.22 14.74 18.55
C GLY A 49 -0.80 13.49 19.21
N ALA A 50 -1.78 12.82 18.60
CA ALA A 50 -2.33 11.57 19.12
C ALA A 50 -1.31 10.43 18.98
N ALA A 51 -1.50 9.39 19.79
CA ALA A 51 -0.64 8.21 19.77
C ALA A 51 -0.81 7.40 18.48
N CYS A 52 0.27 6.80 18.00
CA CYS A 52 0.31 5.94 16.83
C CYS A 52 1.36 4.83 17.00
N ASN A 53 1.22 3.75 16.22
CA ASN A 53 2.22 2.69 16.19
C ASN A 53 3.24 2.97 15.08
N GLN A 54 4.46 3.28 15.47
CA GLN A 54 5.54 3.57 14.54
C GLN A 54 5.94 2.30 13.78
N ALA A 55 5.97 2.39 12.45
CA ALA A 55 6.40 1.32 11.57
C ALA A 55 7.33 1.84 10.47
N PRO A 56 8.29 1.03 10.00
CA PRO A 56 9.16 1.40 8.88
C PRO A 56 8.43 1.43 7.52
N ARG A 57 7.18 0.96 7.50
CA ARG A 57 6.31 0.87 6.32
C ARG A 57 4.89 1.25 6.71
N TYR A 58 4.11 1.78 5.77
CA TYR A 58 2.70 2.09 5.95
C TYR A 58 2.44 3.02 7.14
N ASN A 59 3.24 4.09 7.22
CA ASN A 59 3.34 4.94 8.40
C ASN A 59 2.74 6.34 8.16
N PHE A 60 1.76 6.42 7.26
CA PHE A 60 1.05 7.65 6.92
C PHE A 60 -0.37 7.62 7.46
N GLY A 61 -0.87 8.81 7.78
CA GLY A 61 -2.26 9.06 8.08
C GLY A 61 -2.72 10.35 7.42
N THR A 62 -4.02 10.61 7.45
CA THR A 62 -4.62 11.89 7.07
C THR A 62 -5.59 12.34 8.13
N ASP A 63 -5.53 13.62 8.50
CA ASP A 63 -6.51 14.19 9.43
C ASP A 63 -7.85 14.51 8.75
N SER A 64 -8.83 14.92 9.54
CA SER A 64 -10.16 15.32 9.07
C SER A 64 -10.17 16.49 8.07
N ALA A 65 -9.08 17.26 7.98
CA ALA A 65 -8.91 18.33 7.00
C ALA A 65 -8.17 17.87 5.74
N GLY A 66 -7.75 16.60 5.67
CA GLY A 66 -6.99 16.02 4.58
C GLY A 66 -5.49 16.28 4.64
N ASN A 67 -4.96 16.81 5.76
CA ASN A 67 -3.52 17.00 5.89
C ASN A 67 -2.84 15.65 6.13
N THR A 68 -1.71 15.43 5.47
CA THR A 68 -0.89 14.24 5.68
C THR A 68 -0.16 14.32 7.01
N LEU A 69 -0.24 13.24 7.78
CA LEU A 69 0.49 13.00 9.00
C LEU A 69 1.42 11.79 8.82
N ALA A 70 2.49 11.74 9.60
CA ALA A 70 3.37 10.58 9.73
C ALA A 70 3.62 10.28 11.21
N CYS A 71 3.70 9.00 11.58
CA CYS A 71 3.98 8.60 12.95
C CYS A 71 5.48 8.75 13.25
N ASN A 72 5.85 9.59 14.22
CA ASN A 72 7.25 9.88 14.53
C ASN A 72 7.90 8.84 15.45
N SER A 73 9.18 9.05 15.77
CA SER A 73 9.97 8.14 16.63
C SER A 73 9.42 7.98 18.05
N LYS A 74 8.57 8.91 18.49
CA LYS A 74 7.92 8.93 19.81
C LYS A 74 6.54 8.30 19.80
N GLY A 75 6.09 7.74 18.67
CA GLY A 75 4.77 7.17 18.53
C GLY A 75 3.67 8.24 18.54
N GLN A 76 3.93 9.41 17.94
CA GLN A 76 2.96 10.49 17.81
C GLN A 76 2.77 10.90 16.35
N TRP A 77 1.53 11.15 15.94
CA TRP A 77 1.23 11.70 14.64
C TRP A 77 1.74 13.14 14.54
N VAL A 78 2.59 13.43 13.57
CA VAL A 78 3.11 14.78 13.29
C VAL A 78 2.80 15.19 11.86
N SER A 79 2.69 16.50 11.61
CA SER A 79 2.51 17.04 10.26
C SER A 79 3.63 16.56 9.34
N HIS A 80 3.27 16.18 8.12
CA HIS A 80 4.20 15.73 7.11
C HIS A 80 3.91 16.37 5.75
N ALA A 81 4.83 16.20 4.80
CA ALA A 81 4.62 16.66 3.43
C ALA A 81 3.38 15.96 2.81
N PRO A 82 2.64 16.63 1.91
CA PRO A 82 1.46 16.04 1.28
C PRO A 82 1.75 14.70 0.62
N LEU A 83 0.96 13.68 0.93
CA LEU A 83 1.03 12.36 0.33
C LEU A 83 0.34 12.35 -1.03
N ILE A 84 1.13 12.24 -2.10
CA ILE A 84 0.63 12.35 -3.48
C ILE A 84 0.40 11.00 -4.18
N GLY A 85 0.33 9.92 -3.40
CA GLY A 85 0.05 8.59 -3.92
C GLY A 85 1.22 7.60 -3.81
N VAL A 86 1.23 6.64 -4.73
CA VAL A 86 2.22 5.57 -4.78
C VAL A 86 3.25 5.85 -5.87
N ARG A 87 4.55 5.70 -5.55
CA ARG A 87 5.67 5.94 -6.48
C ARG A 87 6.71 4.83 -6.39
N THR A 88 7.28 4.44 -7.51
CA THR A 88 8.34 3.43 -7.52
C THR A 88 9.65 4.04 -7.02
N LEU A 89 10.34 3.35 -6.11
CA LEU A 89 11.65 3.78 -5.63
C LEU A 89 12.61 3.99 -6.82
N ARG A 90 13.36 5.09 -6.79
CA ARG A 90 14.27 5.58 -7.85
C ARG A 90 13.62 5.98 -9.18
N SER A 91 12.30 5.94 -9.31
CA SER A 91 11.65 6.55 -10.49
C SER A 91 11.85 8.07 -10.50
N PRO A 92 11.89 8.71 -11.68
CA PRO A 92 12.04 10.17 -11.79
C PRO A 92 10.93 10.93 -11.06
N CYS A 93 11.26 12.12 -10.55
CA CYS A 93 10.30 12.98 -9.85
C CYS A 93 10.65 14.46 -10.00
N THR A 94 9.65 15.31 -9.82
CA THR A 94 9.81 16.78 -9.78
C THR A 94 9.21 17.41 -8.51
N GLU A 95 8.51 16.63 -7.70
CA GLU A 95 7.68 17.04 -6.58
C GLU A 95 8.49 17.09 -5.28
N THR A 96 9.40 18.06 -5.16
CA THR A 96 10.38 18.16 -4.05
C THR A 96 9.79 18.46 -2.67
N SER A 97 8.53 18.92 -2.60
CA SER A 97 7.82 19.22 -1.35
C SER A 97 6.64 18.28 -1.10
N SER A 98 6.71 17.06 -1.64
CA SER A 98 5.67 16.05 -1.49
C SER A 98 6.27 14.73 -1.02
N ALA A 99 5.44 13.96 -0.31
CA ALA A 99 5.73 12.60 0.08
C ALA A 99 5.00 11.62 -0.84
N ALA A 100 5.55 10.43 -0.99
CA ALA A 100 4.89 9.30 -1.62
C ALA A 100 5.11 8.03 -0.80
N GLN A 101 4.32 6.99 -1.09
CA GLN A 101 4.57 5.65 -0.57
C GLN A 101 5.08 4.75 -1.70
N SER A 102 6.05 3.88 -1.43
CA SER A 102 6.41 2.83 -2.38
C SER A 102 5.34 1.74 -2.43
N PRO A 103 5.30 0.89 -3.47
CA PRO A 103 4.36 -0.24 -3.52
C PRO A 103 4.50 -1.20 -2.32
N ASP A 104 5.69 -1.28 -1.71
CA ASP A 104 5.98 -2.08 -0.52
C ASP A 104 5.89 -1.29 0.80
N GLY A 105 5.37 -0.06 0.76
CA GLY A 105 4.97 0.71 1.94
C GLY A 105 6.03 1.68 2.48
N HIS A 106 7.19 1.81 1.84
CA HIS A 106 8.23 2.72 2.31
C HIS A 106 7.85 4.19 2.04
N PRO A 107 8.13 5.10 2.99
CA PRO A 107 8.01 6.53 2.77
C PRO A 107 9.06 7.02 1.78
N LEU A 108 8.66 7.87 0.85
CA LEU A 108 9.52 8.41 -0.19
C LEU A 108 9.43 9.93 -0.21
N LYS A 109 10.55 10.58 -0.54
CA LYS A 109 10.62 11.98 -0.95
C LYS A 109 11.27 12.09 -2.32
N CYS A 110 10.99 13.18 -3.03
CA CYS A 110 11.71 13.50 -4.25
C CYS A 110 13.05 14.16 -3.90
N ASP A 111 14.17 13.48 -4.17
CA ASP A 111 15.51 13.99 -3.88
C ASP A 111 16.46 13.71 -5.05
N GLY A 112 17.20 14.73 -5.48
CA GLY A 112 18.08 14.64 -6.65
C GLY A 112 17.36 14.21 -7.94
N GLY A 113 16.06 14.51 -8.08
CA GLY A 113 15.25 14.14 -9.25
C GLY A 113 14.77 12.69 -9.28
N ALA A 114 14.92 11.93 -8.18
CA ALA A 114 14.40 10.58 -8.06
C ALA A 114 13.75 10.31 -6.70
N TRP A 115 12.66 9.54 -6.71
CA TRP A 115 12.03 9.08 -5.47
C TRP A 115 13.03 8.27 -4.64
N SER A 116 13.25 8.71 -3.41
CA SER A 116 14.24 8.13 -2.50
C SER A 116 13.60 7.92 -1.13
N ASN A 117 14.05 6.88 -0.41
CA ASN A 117 13.53 6.59 0.91
C ASN A 117 13.65 7.79 1.85
N ASP A 118 12.59 8.08 2.59
CA ASP A 118 12.55 9.14 3.60
C ASP A 118 12.08 8.62 4.95
N PHE A 119 13.01 8.08 5.72
CA PHE A 119 12.72 7.58 7.06
C PHE A 119 12.93 8.61 8.16
N TRP A 120 13.13 9.89 7.80
CA TRP A 120 13.54 10.90 8.77
C TRP A 120 12.55 10.96 9.93
N VAL A 121 11.26 11.15 9.64
CA VAL A 121 10.23 11.31 10.68
C VAL A 121 10.13 10.08 11.57
N MET A 122 10.21 8.89 10.98
CA MET A 122 10.17 7.66 11.76
C MET A 122 11.36 7.58 12.71
N TYR A 123 12.60 7.83 12.28
CA TYR A 123 13.76 7.54 13.13
C TYR A 123 14.26 8.72 13.98
N TYR A 124 13.96 9.96 13.60
CA TYR A 124 14.58 11.13 14.22
C TYR A 124 13.58 12.20 14.69
N GLY A 125 12.28 12.06 14.40
CA GLY A 125 11.23 13.06 14.69
C GLY A 125 10.46 12.93 15.98
#